data_AF-A0A938VE68-F1
#
_entry.id   AF-A0A938VE68-F1
#
_cell.length_a   1.000
_cell.length_b   1.000
_cell.length_c   1.000
_cell.angle_alpha   90.00
_cell.angle_beta   90.00
_cell.angle_gamma   90.00
#
_symmetry.space_group_name_H-M   'P 1'
#
loop_
_entity.id
_entity.type
_entity.pdbx_description
1 polymer ?
#
loop_
_entity_poly.entity_id
_entity_poly.type
_entity_poly.pdbx_seq_one_letter_code
_entity_poly.pdbx_strand_id
1 'polypeptide(L)'
;MSARRLRLAVAIVGLVLFGACGGAGPVASPVPVAATQAIPIVAPPGGAPVPTKGAPAKDDTAARARAIAAARTAIQQAVTGAEREDLLSLLQSAEVVVDSGEAYQAFLGTWQYMRVIFKTEGERAEHRAVLDALREICRSFASYQATHFEVTK
;
A
#
# COMPACT_ATOMS: atom_id res chain seq x y z
N MET A 1 20.07 -7.05 -49.31
CA MET A 1 21.31 -6.43 -48.79
C MET A 1 21.24 -6.42 -47.27
N SER A 2 22.20 -7.13 -46.64
CA SER A 2 22.73 -7.03 -45.27
C SER A 2 21.73 -6.89 -44.10
N ALA A 3 21.34 -7.94 -43.37
CA ALA A 3 22.10 -8.77 -42.42
C ALA A 3 22.69 -8.00 -41.23
N ARG A 4 22.20 -8.29 -40.01
CA ARG A 4 23.02 -8.56 -38.81
C ARG A 4 22.17 -9.18 -37.70
N ARG A 5 22.42 -10.47 -37.50
CA ARG A 5 22.01 -11.28 -36.35
C ARG A 5 22.92 -10.90 -35.19
N LEU A 6 22.37 -10.67 -33.99
CA LEU A 6 23.14 -10.72 -32.76
C LEU A 6 22.55 -11.82 -31.88
N ARG A 7 23.30 -12.92 -31.78
CA ARG A 7 23.15 -13.94 -30.74
C ARG A 7 24.10 -13.54 -29.62
N LEU A 8 23.65 -13.52 -28.38
CA LEU A 8 24.54 -13.71 -27.24
C LEU A 8 23.81 -14.55 -26.19
N ALA A 9 24.26 -15.79 -26.07
CA ALA A 9 23.99 -16.67 -24.94
C ALA A 9 25.21 -16.63 -24.05
N VAL A 10 25.02 -16.41 -22.74
CA VAL A 10 26.02 -16.75 -21.73
C VAL A 10 25.29 -17.41 -20.58
N ALA A 11 25.58 -18.71 -20.42
CA ALA A 11 25.20 -19.51 -19.27
C ALA A 11 26.18 -19.26 -18.12
N ILE A 12 25.69 -19.18 -16.89
CA ILE A 12 26.53 -19.33 -15.69
C ILE A 12 25.94 -20.47 -14.86
N VAL A 13 26.66 -21.58 -14.88
CA VAL A 13 26.54 -22.73 -13.98
C VAL A 13 27.31 -22.38 -12.71
N GLY A 14 26.67 -22.55 -11.56
CA GLY A 14 27.27 -22.33 -10.24
C GLY A 14 26.69 -23.27 -9.19
N LEU A 15 27.08 -24.54 -9.29
CA LEU A 15 26.99 -25.57 -8.25
C LEU A 15 27.86 -25.15 -7.04
N VAL A 16 27.48 -25.47 -5.79
CA VAL A 16 28.35 -26.09 -4.74
C VAL A 16 27.78 -26.04 -3.29
N LEU A 17 27.65 -27.25 -2.72
CA LEU A 17 27.78 -27.79 -1.34
C LEU A 17 27.01 -27.25 -0.11
N PHE A 18 26.19 -28.15 0.47
CA PHE A 18 26.38 -28.86 1.76
C PHE A 18 26.90 -28.08 2.99
N GLY A 19 26.08 -28.07 4.05
CA GLY A 19 26.49 -27.74 5.42
C GLY A 19 25.46 -28.24 6.43
N ALA A 20 25.80 -29.32 7.14
CA ALA A 20 24.98 -29.97 8.14
C ALA A 20 25.26 -29.42 9.55
N CYS A 21 24.30 -29.67 10.45
CA CYS A 21 24.46 -29.92 11.89
C CYS A 21 25.11 -28.85 12.78
N GLY A 22 24.35 -28.44 13.82
CA GLY A 22 24.92 -28.08 15.12
C GLY A 22 24.57 -26.68 15.60
N GLY A 23 23.83 -26.63 16.71
CA GLY A 23 23.72 -25.39 17.50
C GLY A 23 22.42 -25.23 18.26
N ALA A 24 22.04 -26.22 19.09
CA ALA A 24 21.05 -25.99 20.12
C ALA A 24 21.69 -25.20 21.27
N GLY A 25 21.13 -24.03 21.57
CA GLY A 25 21.36 -23.26 22.79
C GLY A 25 20.81 -21.83 22.65
N PRO A 26 20.62 -21.06 23.74
CA PRO A 26 20.32 -21.42 25.12
C PRO A 26 18.93 -20.91 25.59
N VAL A 27 18.43 -21.59 26.64
CA VAL A 27 17.40 -21.20 27.63
C VAL A 27 16.65 -19.86 27.46
N ALA A 28 15.33 -19.96 27.31
CA ALA A 28 14.38 -18.88 27.54
C ALA A 28 14.38 -18.51 29.04
N SER A 29 14.80 -17.28 29.36
CA SER A 29 14.53 -16.68 30.67
C SER A 29 13.09 -16.13 30.68
N PRO A 30 12.26 -16.47 31.67
CA PRO A 30 10.98 -15.80 31.85
C PRO A 30 11.23 -14.36 32.31
N VAL A 31 10.75 -13.39 31.52
CA VAL A 31 10.76 -11.97 31.87
C VAL A 31 9.70 -11.74 32.96
N PRO A 32 10.03 -11.07 34.08
CA PRO A 32 9.04 -10.71 35.09
C PRO A 32 8.00 -9.73 34.52
N VAL A 33 6.72 -10.04 34.72
CA VAL A 33 5.59 -9.14 34.43
C VAL A 33 5.66 -7.97 35.40
N ALA A 34 6.11 -6.81 34.92
CA ALA A 34 6.08 -5.56 35.66
C ALA A 34 4.62 -5.12 35.83
N ALA A 35 4.28 -4.75 37.07
CA ALA A 35 2.96 -4.37 37.50
C ALA A 35 2.39 -3.17 36.73
N THR A 36 1.14 -3.31 36.28
CA THR A 36 0.29 -2.22 35.81
C THR A 36 0.13 -1.16 36.90
N GLN A 37 0.77 -0.02 36.73
CA GLN A 37 0.44 1.17 37.52
C GLN A 37 -0.79 1.84 36.91
N ALA A 38 -1.84 1.97 37.71
CA ALA A 38 -3.03 2.75 37.38
C ALA A 38 -2.65 4.24 37.31
N ILE A 39 -2.76 4.83 36.13
CA ILE A 39 -2.55 6.26 35.92
C ILE A 39 -3.79 7.00 36.47
N PRO A 40 -3.64 8.03 37.32
CA PRO A 40 -4.76 8.86 37.74
C PRO A 40 -5.33 9.65 36.55
N ILE A 41 -6.63 9.50 36.32
CA ILE A 41 -7.39 10.25 35.32
C ILE A 41 -7.52 11.70 35.80
N VAL A 42 -6.76 12.59 35.19
CA VAL A 42 -7.01 14.04 35.25
C VAL A 42 -7.98 14.39 34.12
N ALA A 43 -9.19 14.79 34.47
CA ALA A 43 -10.17 15.29 33.52
C ALA A 43 -9.73 16.66 32.97
N PRO A 44 -9.68 16.89 31.64
CA PRO A 44 -9.54 18.23 31.11
C PRO A 44 -10.88 18.98 31.17
N PRO A 45 -10.89 20.27 31.57
CA PRO A 45 -12.08 21.10 31.54
C PRO A 45 -12.31 21.63 30.12
N GLY A 46 -13.57 21.57 29.66
CA GLY A 46 -14.14 22.56 28.75
C GLY A 46 -13.76 22.49 27.26
N GLY A 47 -14.70 22.00 26.46
CA GLY A 47 -15.22 22.75 25.30
C GLY A 47 -14.35 22.90 24.05
N ALA A 48 -14.45 21.90 23.17
CA ALA A 48 -14.50 22.13 21.72
C ALA A 48 -15.37 21.02 21.09
N PRO A 49 -16.24 21.31 20.11
CA PRO A 49 -16.96 20.26 19.41
C PRO A 49 -15.93 19.39 18.69
N VAL A 50 -15.74 18.17 19.20
CA VAL A 50 -14.98 17.14 18.51
C VAL A 50 -15.69 16.93 17.17
N PRO A 51 -15.02 17.10 16.01
CA PRO A 51 -15.64 16.80 14.73
C PRO A 51 -16.14 15.35 14.81
N THR A 52 -17.45 15.19 14.61
CA THR A 52 -18.11 13.90 14.63
C THR A 52 -17.32 12.95 13.75
N LYS A 53 -16.69 11.97 14.39
CA LYS A 53 -16.13 10.78 13.76
C LYS A 53 -17.21 10.29 12.80
N GLY A 54 -16.99 10.52 11.51
CA GLY A 54 -17.95 10.17 10.46
C GLY A 54 -18.37 8.73 10.71
N ALA A 55 -19.68 8.49 10.72
CA ALA A 55 -20.22 7.15 10.83
C ALA A 55 -19.44 6.22 9.89
N PRO A 56 -19.11 4.97 10.30
CA PRO A 56 -18.42 4.04 9.41
C PRO A 56 -19.23 3.96 8.12
N ALA A 57 -18.68 4.48 7.04
CA ALA A 57 -19.33 4.43 5.75
C ALA A 57 -19.56 2.95 5.45
N LYS A 58 -20.81 2.56 5.19
CA LYS A 58 -21.07 1.22 4.65
C LYS A 58 -20.22 1.06 3.40
N ASP A 59 -19.59 -0.10 3.24
CA ASP A 59 -18.86 -0.43 2.02
C ASP A 59 -19.76 -0.20 0.79
N ASP A 60 -19.42 0.81 -0.01
CA ASP A 60 -20.18 1.18 -1.22
C ASP A 60 -19.51 0.56 -2.45
N THR A 61 -19.92 -0.67 -2.77
CA THR A 61 -19.38 -1.44 -3.90
C THR A 61 -19.58 -0.74 -5.24
N ALA A 62 -20.68 0.00 -5.43
CA ALA A 62 -20.95 0.68 -6.70
C ALA A 62 -20.07 1.93 -6.85
N ALA A 63 -19.89 2.70 -5.78
CA ALA A 63 -18.92 3.80 -5.77
C ALA A 63 -17.49 3.28 -5.99
N ARG A 64 -17.12 2.18 -5.34
CA ARG A 64 -15.81 1.53 -5.50
C ARG A 64 -15.53 1.14 -6.96
N ALA A 65 -16.46 0.47 -7.63
CA ALA A 65 -16.29 0.07 -9.03
C ALA A 65 -16.05 1.28 -9.97
N ARG A 66 -16.79 2.37 -9.75
CA ARG A 66 -16.58 3.64 -10.51
C ARG A 66 -15.22 4.27 -10.21
N ALA A 67 -14.82 4.30 -8.95
CA ALA A 67 -13.51 4.83 -8.54
C ALA A 67 -12.35 3.99 -9.11
N ILE A 68 -12.48 2.66 -9.16
CA ILE A 68 -11.49 1.77 -9.78
C ILE A 68 -11.35 2.07 -11.28
N ALA A 69 -12.47 2.22 -12.00
CA ALA A 69 -12.44 2.58 -13.42
C ALA A 69 -11.75 3.95 -13.64
N ALA A 70 -12.08 4.95 -12.81
CA ALA A 70 -11.45 6.27 -12.88
C ALA A 70 -9.94 6.22 -12.60
N ALA A 71 -9.51 5.48 -11.58
CA ALA A 71 -8.10 5.30 -11.26
C ALA A 71 -7.35 4.58 -12.39
N ARG A 72 -7.94 3.56 -12.99
CA ARG A 72 -7.36 2.83 -14.14
C ARG A 72 -7.11 3.78 -15.31
N THR A 73 -8.08 4.63 -15.66
CA THR A 73 -7.92 5.64 -16.71
C THR A 73 -6.84 6.67 -16.34
N ALA A 74 -6.82 7.16 -15.10
CA ALA A 74 -5.81 8.12 -14.65
C ALA A 74 -4.39 7.53 -14.73
N ILE A 75 -4.19 6.29 -14.29
CA ILE A 75 -2.91 5.56 -14.38
C ILE A 75 -2.46 5.47 -15.83
N GLN A 76 -3.36 5.05 -16.74
CA GLN A 76 -3.03 4.88 -18.16
C GLN A 76 -2.62 6.19 -18.85
N GLN A 77 -3.15 7.33 -18.39
CA GLN A 77 -2.86 8.65 -18.95
C GLN A 77 -1.59 9.28 -18.38
N ALA A 78 -1.36 9.11 -17.07
CA ALA A 78 -0.32 9.85 -16.36
C ALA A 78 0.99 9.07 -16.20
N VAL A 79 0.93 7.74 -16.05
CA VAL A 79 2.09 6.88 -15.80
C VAL A 79 2.44 6.12 -17.08
N THR A 80 3.74 5.93 -17.33
CA THR A 80 4.22 5.23 -18.54
C THR A 80 5.25 4.17 -18.18
N GLY A 81 5.64 3.35 -19.17
CA GLY A 81 6.66 2.32 -18.96
C GLY A 81 6.23 1.21 -18.00
N ALA A 82 7.20 0.64 -17.28
CA ALA A 82 7.00 -0.50 -16.38
C ALA A 82 6.10 -0.16 -15.18
N GLU A 83 6.25 1.03 -14.61
CA GLU A 83 5.49 1.50 -13.45
C GLU A 83 3.98 1.52 -13.71
N ARG A 84 3.58 1.82 -14.95
CA ARG A 84 2.18 1.77 -15.38
C ARG A 84 1.65 0.33 -15.29
N GLU A 85 2.40 -0.62 -15.84
CA GLU A 85 2.00 -2.03 -15.83
C GLU A 85 1.96 -2.58 -14.40
N ASP A 86 2.92 -2.20 -13.56
CA ASP A 86 2.97 -2.58 -12.15
C ASP A 86 1.76 -2.04 -11.39
N LEU A 87 1.42 -0.74 -11.55
CA LEU A 87 0.24 -0.14 -10.93
C LEU A 87 -1.07 -0.79 -11.39
N LEU A 88 -1.20 -1.07 -12.69
CA LEU A 88 -2.40 -1.73 -13.24
C LEU A 88 -2.54 -3.16 -12.73
N SER A 89 -1.43 -3.88 -12.59
CA SER A 89 -1.38 -5.23 -12.02
C SER A 89 -1.75 -5.25 -10.53
N LEU A 90 -1.21 -4.31 -9.75
CA LEU A 90 -1.54 -4.15 -8.33
C LEU A 90 -3.03 -3.80 -8.14
N LEU A 91 -3.54 -2.86 -8.95
CA LEU A 91 -4.96 -2.48 -8.91
C LEU A 91 -5.88 -3.66 -9.25
N GLN A 92 -5.54 -4.44 -10.28
CA GLN A 92 -6.30 -5.64 -10.65
C GLN A 92 -6.23 -6.72 -9.57
N SER A 93 -5.07 -6.91 -8.94
CA SER A 93 -4.90 -7.87 -7.85
C SER A 93 -5.72 -7.47 -6.63
N ALA A 94 -5.80 -6.18 -6.30
CA ALA A 94 -6.64 -5.66 -5.22
C ALA A 94 -8.14 -5.84 -5.50
N GLU A 95 -8.56 -5.72 -6.77
CA GLU A 95 -9.97 -5.83 -7.20
C GLU A 95 -10.54 -7.25 -7.00
N VAL A 96 -9.70 -8.29 -7.10
CA VAL A 96 -10.13 -9.69 -6.94
C VAL A 96 -10.13 -10.18 -5.49
N VAL A 97 -9.69 -9.35 -4.54
CA VAL A 97 -9.70 -9.70 -3.11
C VAL A 97 -11.13 -9.65 -2.57
N VAL A 98 -11.59 -10.76 -1.99
CA VAL A 98 -12.96 -10.91 -1.49
C VAL A 98 -13.13 -10.28 -0.11
N ASP A 99 -12.12 -10.40 0.76
CA ASP A 99 -12.18 -9.78 2.09
C ASP A 99 -12.00 -8.26 1.99
N SER A 100 -12.92 -7.51 2.59
CA SER A 100 -12.94 -6.05 2.48
C SER A 100 -11.75 -5.40 3.19
N GLY A 101 -11.28 -5.97 4.30
CA GLY A 101 -10.12 -5.48 5.03
C GLY A 101 -8.82 -5.69 4.25
N GLU A 102 -8.63 -6.89 3.70
CA GLU A 102 -7.49 -7.20 2.83
C GLU A 102 -7.52 -6.37 1.54
N ALA A 103 -8.70 -6.20 0.92
CA ALA A 103 -8.86 -5.36 -0.27
C ALA A 103 -8.48 -3.91 0.03
N TYR A 104 -8.92 -3.35 1.17
CA TYR A 104 -8.51 -2.01 1.60
C TYR A 104 -6.98 -1.90 1.74
N GLN A 105 -6.32 -2.88 2.37
CA GLN A 105 -4.86 -2.89 2.49
C GLN A 105 -4.17 -2.98 1.12
N ALA A 106 -4.70 -3.77 0.19
CA ALA A 106 -4.17 -3.89 -1.16
C ALA A 106 -4.29 -2.56 -1.96
N PHE A 107 -5.44 -1.89 -1.87
CA PHE A 107 -5.60 -0.55 -2.48
C PHE A 107 -4.72 0.51 -1.80
N LEU A 108 -4.57 0.45 -0.48
CA LEU A 108 -3.65 1.32 0.25
C LEU A 108 -2.19 1.10 -0.19
N GLY A 109 -1.76 -0.15 -0.37
CA GLY A 109 -0.44 -0.48 -0.91
C GLY A 109 -0.24 0.07 -2.32
N THR A 110 -1.25 -0.04 -3.18
CA THR A 110 -1.23 0.55 -4.54
C THR A 110 -1.08 2.08 -4.48
N TRP A 111 -1.80 2.74 -3.58
CA TRP A 111 -1.66 4.18 -3.34
C TRP A 111 -0.27 4.56 -2.82
N GLN A 112 0.29 3.79 -1.89
CA GLN A 112 1.64 4.03 -1.35
C GLN A 112 2.71 3.86 -2.43
N TYR A 113 2.58 2.85 -3.30
CA TYR A 113 3.47 2.67 -4.44
C TYR A 113 3.41 3.87 -5.40
N MET A 114 2.21 4.34 -5.76
CA MET A 114 2.05 5.56 -6.56
C MET A 114 2.65 6.79 -5.85
N ARG A 115 2.59 6.86 -4.52
CA ARG A 115 3.19 7.97 -3.76
C ARG A 115 4.71 7.97 -3.87
N VAL A 116 5.33 6.79 -3.90
CA VAL A 116 6.77 6.67 -4.16
C VAL A 116 7.10 7.24 -5.53
N ILE A 117 6.40 6.82 -6.59
CA ILE A 117 6.57 7.35 -7.96
C ILE A 117 6.38 8.87 -7.98
N PHE A 118 5.32 9.37 -7.36
CA PHE A 118 5.04 10.81 -7.25
C PHE A 118 6.22 11.58 -6.65
N LYS A 119 6.84 11.05 -5.59
CA LYS A 119 7.99 11.69 -4.93
C LYS A 119 9.29 11.54 -5.74
N THR A 120 9.53 10.39 -6.36
CA THR A 120 10.76 10.12 -7.12
C THR A 120 10.80 10.87 -8.45
N GLU A 121 9.65 11.09 -9.09
CA GLU A 121 9.55 11.77 -10.39
C GLU A 121 9.24 13.29 -10.29
N GLY A 122 9.36 13.88 -9.10
CA GLY A 122 9.27 15.35 -8.95
C GLY A 122 7.86 15.94 -8.81
N GLU A 123 6.93 15.21 -8.20
CA GLU A 123 5.62 15.71 -7.74
C GLU A 123 4.72 16.31 -8.83
N ARG A 124 4.66 15.65 -9.99
CA ARG A 124 3.87 16.07 -11.14
C ARG A 124 2.36 16.12 -10.84
N ALA A 125 1.65 17.09 -11.42
CA ALA A 125 0.21 17.28 -11.22
C ALA A 125 -0.62 16.09 -11.72
N GLU A 126 -0.20 15.44 -12.81
CA GLU A 126 -0.86 14.26 -13.36
C GLU A 126 -0.77 13.07 -12.40
N HIS A 127 0.38 12.87 -11.77
CA HIS A 127 0.57 11.85 -10.73
C HIS A 127 -0.25 12.14 -9.47
N ARG A 128 -0.45 13.43 -9.15
CA ARG A 128 -1.34 13.81 -8.06
C ARG A 128 -2.79 13.41 -8.35
N ALA A 129 -3.26 13.59 -9.58
CA ALA A 129 -4.59 13.14 -9.97
C ALA A 129 -4.75 11.61 -9.83
N VAL A 130 -3.71 10.83 -10.12
CA VAL A 130 -3.70 9.38 -9.87
C VAL A 130 -3.82 9.06 -8.37
N LEU A 131 -3.05 9.75 -7.52
CA LEU A 131 -3.13 9.57 -6.07
C LEU A 131 -4.51 9.90 -5.51
N ASP A 132 -5.13 10.97 -6.00
CA ASP A 132 -6.46 11.36 -5.56
C ASP A 132 -7.52 10.34 -6.02
N ALA A 133 -7.40 9.81 -7.25
CA ALA A 133 -8.28 8.74 -7.75
C ALA A 133 -8.15 7.44 -6.95
N LEU A 134 -6.92 7.00 -6.64
CA LEU A 134 -6.65 5.83 -5.80
C LEU A 134 -7.16 6.02 -4.37
N ARG A 135 -7.00 7.22 -3.80
CA ARG A 135 -7.55 7.56 -2.48
C ARG A 135 -9.08 7.45 -2.45
N GLU A 136 -9.75 7.84 -3.52
CA GLU A 136 -11.22 7.77 -3.61
C GLU A 136 -11.71 6.31 -3.57
N ILE A 137 -10.95 5.36 -4.14
CA ILE A 137 -11.22 3.92 -3.96
C ILE A 137 -11.19 3.58 -2.47
N CYS A 138 -10.12 3.95 -1.76
CA CYS A 138 -9.96 3.67 -0.33
C CYS A 138 -11.04 4.31 0.53
N ARG A 139 -11.61 5.45 0.14
CA ARG A 139 -12.73 6.12 0.84
C ARG A 139 -14.04 5.35 0.79
N SER A 140 -14.20 4.45 -0.18
CA SER A 140 -15.40 3.60 -0.28
C SER A 140 -15.46 2.50 0.77
N PHE A 141 -14.35 2.27 1.50
CA PHE A 141 -14.26 1.25 2.54
C PHE A 141 -14.62 1.80 3.92
N ALA A 142 -15.29 0.99 4.73
CA ALA A 142 -15.58 1.31 6.13
C ALA A 142 -14.30 1.55 6.98
N SER A 143 -13.21 0.87 6.62
CA SER A 143 -11.90 0.94 7.29
C SER A 143 -11.05 2.15 6.90
N TYR A 144 -11.60 3.09 6.10
CA TYR A 144 -10.88 4.27 5.63
C TYR A 144 -10.34 5.12 6.78
N GLN A 145 -9.05 5.49 6.69
CA GLN A 145 -8.42 6.43 7.60
C GLN A 145 -7.67 7.50 6.82
N ALA A 146 -8.06 8.77 6.99
CA ALA A 146 -7.49 9.89 6.23
C ALA A 146 -5.98 10.09 6.47
N THR A 147 -5.51 9.77 7.67
CA THR A 147 -4.10 9.88 8.10
C THR A 147 -3.16 9.00 7.26
N HIS A 148 -3.65 7.90 6.68
CA HIS A 148 -2.85 7.04 5.81
C HIS A 148 -2.48 7.71 4.47
N PHE A 149 -3.22 8.76 4.09
CA PHE A 149 -3.12 9.41 2.79
C PHE A 149 -2.39 10.76 2.87
N GLU A 150 -1.69 11.02 3.96
CA GLU A 150 -0.91 12.24 4.13
C GLU A 150 0.40 12.18 3.34
N VAL A 151 0.55 13.12 2.42
CA VAL A 151 1.82 13.36 1.75
C VAL A 151 2.59 14.36 2.61
N THR A 152 3.31 13.86 3.61
CA THR A 152 4.21 14.67 4.44
C THR A 152 5.21 15.39 3.53
N LYS A 153 5.35 16.69 3.76
CA LYS A 153 6.29 17.57 3.04
C LYS A 153 7.69 17.42 3.60
#